data_AF-X0A819-F1
#
_entry.id   AF-X0A819-F1
#
_cell.length_a   1.000
_cell.length_b   1.000
_cell.length_c   1.000
_cell.angle_alpha   90.00
_cell.angle_beta   90.00
_cell.angle_gamma   90.00
#
_symmetry.space_group_name_H-M   'P 1'
#
loop_
_entity.id
_entity.type
_entity.pdbx_description
1 polymer ?
#
loop_
_entity_poly.entity_id
_entity_poly.type
_entity_poly.pdbx_seq_one_letter_code
_entity_poly.pdbx_strand_id
1 'polypeptide(L)'
;MAGGFGLNLYLQEKMKIMAKRSSPSTNIVCFEGDQGWTAVARGAVLHGIQANSQSNQPVVQVNSRASGEGYGLESSTDISILWLGDELSADGQYRRPVPSQAVWHGRDGRSYVNMYRQEGPNAIPGFASCLSWNAVGELQNLEFNFHWDGTRMHYVLLFRGNQQVPLTIENYYDL
;
A
#
# COMPACT_ATOMS: atom_id res chain seq x y z
N MET A 1 -19.37 -10.12 -8.55
CA MET A 1 -18.81 -11.26 -7.78
C MET A 1 -18.01 -12.14 -8.73
N ALA A 2 -16.99 -12.83 -8.23
CA ALA A 2 -16.10 -13.69 -9.02
C ALA A 2 -15.68 -14.93 -8.20
N GLY A 3 -15.14 -15.96 -8.87
CA GLY A 3 -14.79 -17.25 -8.28
C GLY A 3 -16.00 -18.18 -8.10
N GLY A 4 -15.75 -19.50 -8.02
CA GLY A 4 -16.80 -20.52 -7.97
C GLY A 4 -17.74 -20.42 -6.75
N PHE A 5 -17.24 -20.00 -5.59
CA PHE A 5 -18.07 -19.74 -4.40
C PHE A 5 -19.12 -18.64 -4.64
N GLY A 6 -18.90 -17.74 -5.60
CA GLY A 6 -19.87 -16.73 -6.01
C GLY A 6 -21.13 -17.27 -6.69
N LEU A 7 -21.19 -18.58 -6.99
CA LEU A 7 -22.40 -19.25 -7.51
C LEU A 7 -23.38 -19.66 -6.40
N ASN A 8 -22.94 -19.73 -5.14
CA ASN A 8 -23.79 -20.15 -4.03
C ASN A 8 -24.78 -19.02 -3.66
N LEU A 9 -26.07 -19.23 -3.91
CA LEU A 9 -27.13 -18.23 -3.70
C LEU A 9 -27.19 -17.69 -2.26
N TYR A 10 -26.92 -18.51 -1.25
CA TYR A 10 -26.89 -18.06 0.15
C TYR A 10 -25.69 -17.12 0.41
N LEU A 11 -24.50 -17.46 -0.10
CA LEU A 11 -23.33 -16.59 -0.01
C LEU A 11 -23.53 -15.29 -0.80
N GLN A 12 -24.10 -15.36 -2.01
CA GLN A 12 -24.46 -14.16 -2.79
C GLN A 12 -25.34 -13.22 -1.97
N GLU A 13 -26.40 -13.74 -1.33
CA GLU A 13 -27.35 -12.88 -0.61
C GLU A 13 -26.74 -12.33 0.68
N LYS A 14 -25.93 -13.10 1.41
CA LYS A 14 -25.16 -12.59 2.55
C LYS A 14 -24.18 -11.48 2.13
N MET A 15 -23.47 -11.65 1.00
CA MET A 15 -22.57 -10.63 0.46
C MET A 15 -23.33 -9.36 0.05
N LYS A 16 -24.50 -9.48 -0.59
CA LYS A 16 -25.38 -8.33 -0.92
C LYS A 16 -25.84 -7.57 0.33
N ILE A 17 -26.25 -8.29 1.37
CA ILE A 17 -26.68 -7.67 2.65
C ILE A 17 -25.52 -6.96 3.34
N MET A 18 -24.31 -7.54 3.36
CA MET A 18 -23.15 -6.90 3.99
C MET A 18 -22.68 -5.66 3.21
N ALA A 19 -22.51 -5.76 1.89
CA ALA A 19 -22.08 -4.62 1.08
C ALA A 19 -23.07 -3.46 1.15
N LYS A 20 -24.40 -3.71 1.10
CA LYS A 20 -25.41 -2.65 1.31
C LYS A 20 -25.38 -2.00 2.69
N ARG A 21 -24.83 -2.65 3.72
CA ARG A 21 -24.65 -2.07 5.06
C ARG A 21 -23.37 -1.23 5.14
N SER A 22 -22.26 -1.74 4.62
CA SER A 22 -20.95 -1.07 4.70
C SER A 22 -20.77 0.05 3.68
N SER A 23 -21.41 -0.06 2.51
CA SER A 23 -21.37 0.92 1.43
C SER A 23 -22.68 0.86 0.62
N PRO A 24 -23.73 1.61 1.01
CA PRO A 24 -25.06 1.53 0.37
C PRO A 24 -25.08 1.83 -1.13
N SER A 25 -24.07 2.53 -1.66
CA SER A 25 -23.91 2.88 -3.07
C SER A 25 -23.18 1.81 -3.92
N THR A 26 -22.68 0.73 -3.30
CA THR A 26 -21.92 -0.30 -4.02
C THR A 26 -22.81 -1.18 -4.89
N ASN A 27 -22.72 -1.00 -6.21
CA ASN A 27 -23.37 -1.85 -7.20
C ASN A 27 -22.68 -3.22 -7.31
N ILE A 28 -23.40 -4.29 -6.97
CA ILE A 28 -22.87 -5.66 -7.01
C ILE A 28 -23.25 -6.32 -8.34
N VAL A 29 -22.34 -6.26 -9.31
CA VAL A 29 -22.52 -6.96 -10.59
C VAL A 29 -22.51 -8.47 -10.34
N CYS A 30 -23.61 -9.12 -10.72
CA CYS A 30 -23.78 -10.56 -10.76
C CYS A 30 -23.91 -10.95 -12.23
N PHE A 31 -22.90 -11.65 -12.79
CA PHE A 31 -23.00 -12.12 -14.17
C PHE A 31 -23.86 -13.39 -14.21
N GLU A 32 -25.01 -13.30 -14.86
CA GLU A 32 -25.85 -14.47 -15.16
C GLU A 32 -25.12 -15.41 -16.15
N GLY A 33 -25.50 -16.70 -16.17
CA GLY A 33 -24.91 -17.68 -17.09
C GLY A 33 -23.49 -18.15 -16.71
N ASP A 34 -23.24 -18.39 -15.42
CA ASP A 34 -22.06 -19.12 -14.91
C ASP A 34 -20.68 -18.53 -15.24
N GLN A 35 -20.56 -17.22 -15.48
CA GLN A 35 -19.27 -16.65 -15.91
C GLN A 35 -18.34 -16.22 -14.76
N GLY A 36 -18.85 -16.21 -13.52
CA GLY A 36 -18.14 -15.73 -12.33
C GLY A 36 -16.83 -16.46 -12.03
N TRP A 37 -16.73 -17.77 -12.28
CA TRP A 37 -15.49 -18.52 -12.08
C TRP A 37 -14.43 -18.20 -13.14
N THR A 38 -14.82 -17.83 -14.37
CA THR A 38 -13.87 -17.38 -15.41
C THR A 38 -13.41 -15.93 -15.28
N ALA A 39 -14.09 -15.11 -14.46
CA ALA A 39 -13.92 -13.65 -14.49
C ALA A 39 -12.48 -13.17 -14.25
N VAL A 40 -11.74 -13.81 -13.33
CA VAL A 40 -10.33 -13.49 -13.05
C VAL A 40 -9.44 -13.85 -14.24
N ALA A 41 -9.62 -15.02 -14.84
CA ALA A 41 -8.86 -15.45 -16.00
C ALA A 41 -9.11 -14.55 -17.23
N ARG A 42 -10.36 -14.11 -17.44
CA ARG A 42 -10.68 -13.14 -18.50
C ARG A 42 -10.00 -11.79 -18.26
N GLY A 43 -9.99 -11.29 -17.03
CA GLY A 43 -9.25 -10.07 -16.65
C GLY A 43 -7.75 -10.19 -16.92
N ALA A 44 -7.14 -11.33 -16.56
CA ALA A 44 -5.73 -11.61 -16.82
C ALA A 44 -5.40 -11.69 -18.32
N VAL A 45 -6.25 -12.33 -19.13
CA VAL A 45 -6.09 -12.37 -20.59
C VAL A 45 -6.22 -10.98 -21.22
N LEU A 46 -7.20 -10.18 -20.80
CA LEU A 46 -7.36 -8.79 -21.27
C LEU A 46 -6.13 -7.93 -20.92
N HIS A 47 -5.63 -8.02 -19.69
CA HIS A 47 -4.41 -7.34 -19.27
C HIS A 47 -3.17 -7.80 -20.07
N GLY A 48 -3.06 -9.10 -20.35
CA GLY A 48 -1.99 -9.67 -21.19
C GLY A 48 -2.06 -9.19 -22.64
N ILE A 49 -3.27 -9.04 -23.20
CA ILE A 49 -3.48 -8.45 -24.53
C ILE A 49 -3.10 -6.97 -24.53
N GLN A 50 -3.56 -6.19 -23.55
CA GLN A 50 -3.22 -4.77 -23.41
C GLN A 50 -1.71 -4.54 -23.33
N ALA A 51 -0.98 -5.31 -22.51
CA ALA A 51 0.45 -5.19 -22.34
C ALA A 51 1.28 -5.48 -23.61
N ASN A 52 0.70 -6.14 -24.61
CA ASN A 52 1.36 -6.51 -25.87
C ASN A 52 0.75 -5.82 -27.11
N SER A 53 -0.32 -5.02 -26.97
CA SER A 53 -1.04 -4.41 -28.09
C SER A 53 -0.58 -2.98 -28.35
N GLN A 54 0.01 -2.73 -29.52
CA GLN A 54 0.54 -1.40 -29.86
C GLN A 54 -0.54 -0.34 -30.21
N SER A 55 -1.78 -0.75 -30.55
CA SER A 55 -2.87 0.21 -30.82
C SER A 55 -4.27 -0.44 -30.85
N ASN A 56 -5.30 0.37 -30.62
CA ASN A 56 -6.71 0.15 -31.01
C ASN A 56 -7.45 -1.11 -30.51
N GLN A 57 -7.25 -1.53 -29.25
CA GLN A 57 -8.17 -2.43 -28.54
C GLN A 57 -8.75 -1.76 -27.28
N PRO A 58 -9.97 -2.16 -26.84
CA PRO A 58 -10.69 -1.47 -25.77
C PRO A 58 -9.90 -1.45 -24.46
N VAL A 59 -9.70 -0.24 -23.92
CA VAL A 59 -8.95 -0.02 -22.69
C VAL A 59 -9.79 -0.48 -21.50
N VAL A 60 -9.44 -1.64 -20.92
CA VAL A 60 -9.82 -1.94 -19.54
C VAL A 60 -9.04 -0.97 -18.66
N GLN A 61 -9.73 0.03 -18.14
CA GLN A 61 -9.15 1.00 -17.21
C GLN A 61 -9.09 0.38 -15.81
N VAL A 62 -7.88 0.19 -15.29
CA VAL A 62 -7.68 -0.07 -13.87
C VAL A 62 -7.73 1.28 -13.16
N ASN A 63 -8.74 1.47 -12.30
CA ASN A 63 -8.95 2.73 -11.59
C ASN A 63 -8.17 2.81 -10.27
N SER A 64 -7.84 1.66 -9.69
CA SER A 64 -6.96 1.54 -8.53
C SER A 64 -6.42 0.12 -8.37
N ARG A 65 -5.25 0.04 -7.76
CA ARG A 65 -4.65 -1.14 -7.12
C ARG A 65 -4.19 -0.70 -5.74
N ALA A 66 -4.42 -1.51 -4.73
CA ALA A 66 -3.81 -1.36 -3.42
C ALA A 66 -2.80 -2.49 -3.20
N SER A 67 -1.68 -2.19 -2.54
CA SER A 67 -0.94 -3.23 -1.82
C SER A 67 -1.75 -3.60 -0.58
N GLY A 68 -1.84 -4.90 -0.27
CA GLY A 68 -2.40 -5.37 1.00
C GLY A 68 -1.48 -5.16 2.21
N GLU A 69 -0.32 -4.53 1.98
CA GLU A 69 0.70 -4.28 2.99
C GLU A 69 0.54 -2.90 3.63
N GLY A 70 0.36 -2.85 4.95
CA GLY A 70 0.40 -1.63 5.75
C GLY A 70 1.82 -1.29 6.16
N TYR A 71 2.16 0.01 6.15
CA TYR A 71 3.45 0.54 6.60
C TYR A 71 3.24 1.63 7.66
N GLY A 72 4.01 1.59 8.74
CA GLY A 72 3.92 2.54 9.84
C GLY A 72 5.28 2.81 10.49
N LEU A 73 5.36 3.87 11.28
CA LEU A 73 6.56 4.25 12.01
C LEU A 73 6.31 4.17 13.51
N GLU A 74 7.25 3.65 14.28
CA GLU A 74 7.18 3.71 15.75
C GLU A 74 7.31 5.16 16.25
N SER A 75 6.52 5.48 17.27
CA SER A 75 6.49 6.77 17.96
C SER A 75 7.67 6.93 18.92
N SER A 76 8.39 8.04 18.79
CA SER A 76 9.54 8.36 19.63
C SER A 76 9.17 8.76 21.07
N THR A 77 7.88 8.89 21.38
CA THR A 77 7.37 9.28 22.71
C THR A 77 6.65 8.18 23.47
N ASP A 78 6.01 7.20 22.81
CA ASP A 78 5.09 6.26 23.48
C ASP A 78 5.01 4.84 22.89
N ILE A 79 5.94 4.44 22.01
CA ILE A 79 6.03 3.06 21.46
C ILE A 79 4.80 2.68 20.59
N SER A 80 3.91 3.63 20.29
CA SER A 80 2.78 3.41 19.36
C SER A 80 3.23 3.33 17.90
N ILE A 81 2.50 2.60 17.06
CA ILE A 81 2.76 2.57 15.60
C ILE A 81 1.87 3.60 14.91
N LEU A 82 2.50 4.56 14.25
CA LEU A 82 1.91 5.64 13.48
C LEU A 82 1.83 5.21 12.00
N TRP A 83 0.66 4.74 11.59
CA TRP A 83 0.43 4.23 10.24
C TRP A 83 0.51 5.33 9.17
N LEU A 84 1.28 5.06 8.11
CA LEU A 84 1.38 5.91 6.91
C LEU A 84 0.25 5.59 5.91
N GLY A 85 -0.49 4.50 6.15
CA GLY A 85 -1.80 4.19 5.56
C GLY A 85 -2.03 2.69 5.43
N ASP A 86 -3.27 2.27 5.67
CA ASP A 86 -3.69 0.85 5.67
C ASP A 86 -3.73 0.25 4.26
N GLU A 87 -3.98 1.08 3.25
CA GLU A 87 -3.92 0.72 1.82
C GLU A 87 -2.96 1.67 1.08
N LEU A 88 -1.78 1.18 0.73
CA LEU A 88 -0.84 1.91 -0.13
C LEU A 88 -1.28 1.75 -1.59
N SER A 89 -1.47 2.86 -2.32
CA SER A 89 -1.78 2.78 -3.76
C SER A 89 -0.62 2.15 -4.52
N ALA A 90 -0.89 1.05 -5.21
CA ALA A 90 0.05 0.40 -6.13
C ALA A 90 0.00 1.01 -7.55
N ASP A 91 -0.93 1.94 -7.80
CA ASP A 91 -0.92 2.81 -8.97
C ASP A 91 -0.40 4.20 -8.58
N GLY A 92 0.65 4.68 -9.28
CA GLY A 92 1.23 6.02 -9.10
C GLY A 92 2.26 6.15 -7.96
N GLN A 93 2.41 7.38 -7.45
CA GLN A 93 3.27 7.73 -6.31
C GLN A 93 2.39 8.11 -5.11
N TYR A 94 2.48 7.36 -4.00
CA TYR A 94 1.69 7.63 -2.78
C TYR A 94 2.60 8.26 -1.71
N ARG A 95 2.65 9.61 -1.69
CA ARG A 95 3.44 10.39 -0.72
C ARG A 95 2.76 10.49 0.63
N ARG A 96 3.50 10.34 1.72
CA ARG A 96 3.02 10.43 3.10
C ARG A 96 4.03 11.24 3.94
N PRO A 97 3.61 12.22 4.74
CA PRO A 97 4.54 12.99 5.58
C PRO A 97 5.13 12.11 6.68
N VAL A 98 6.39 12.35 7.04
CA VAL A 98 6.99 11.74 8.25
C VAL A 98 6.45 12.51 9.48
N PRO A 99 5.76 11.86 10.43
CA PRO A 99 5.38 12.51 11.68
C PRO A 99 6.64 12.87 12.47
N SER A 100 6.75 14.11 12.96
CA SER A 100 7.88 14.53 13.79
C SER A 100 8.03 13.67 15.05
N GLN A 101 6.90 13.28 15.64
CA GLN A 101 6.77 12.34 16.76
C GLN A 101 7.16 10.88 16.43
N ALA A 102 7.61 10.56 15.22
CA ALA A 102 8.20 9.27 14.87
C ALA A 102 9.74 9.33 14.77
N VAL A 103 10.33 10.51 14.86
CA VAL A 103 11.77 10.74 14.63
C VAL A 103 12.52 10.76 15.96
N TRP A 104 13.65 10.05 16.01
CA TRP A 104 14.69 10.22 17.03
C TRP A 104 15.90 10.95 16.45
N HIS A 105 16.68 11.60 17.32
CA HIS A 105 17.93 12.26 16.95
C HIS A 105 19.10 11.66 17.73
N GLY A 106 20.12 11.20 17.00
CA GLY A 106 21.37 10.69 17.56
C GLY A 106 22.30 11.82 17.98
N ARG A 107 23.24 11.51 18.89
CA ARG A 107 24.30 12.43 19.32
C ARG A 107 25.40 12.64 18.27
N ASP A 108 25.33 11.90 17.17
CA ASP A 108 26.16 11.98 15.97
C ASP A 108 25.61 12.96 14.91
N GLY A 109 24.40 13.50 15.11
CA GLY A 109 23.72 14.37 14.14
C GLY A 109 22.90 13.62 13.07
N ARG A 110 22.72 12.30 13.20
CA ARG A 110 21.74 11.55 12.41
C ARG A 110 20.34 11.67 13.02
N SER A 111 19.34 11.51 12.17
CA SER A 111 17.94 11.29 12.53
C SER A 111 17.53 9.88 12.12
N TYR A 112 16.63 9.28 12.89
CA TYR A 112 16.25 7.87 12.79
C TYR A 112 14.74 7.69 12.84
N VAL A 113 14.20 6.71 12.11
CA VAL A 113 12.84 6.17 12.29
C VAL A 113 12.86 4.63 12.23
N ASN A 114 11.97 3.98 12.95
CA ASN A 114 11.80 2.53 12.95
C ASN A 114 10.55 2.20 12.13
N MET A 115 10.76 1.58 10.97
CA MET A 115 9.70 1.18 10.06
C MET A 115 9.11 -0.17 10.50
N TYR A 116 7.79 -0.22 10.61
CA TYR A 116 7.00 -1.43 10.83
C TYR A 116 6.19 -1.76 9.58
N ARG A 117 6.06 -3.06 9.28
CA ARG A 117 5.33 -3.59 8.12
C ARG A 117 4.31 -4.62 8.57
N GLN A 118 3.12 -4.55 7.99
CA GLN A 118 2.04 -5.53 8.17
C GLN A 118 1.79 -6.17 6.81
N GLU A 119 2.08 -7.47 6.65
CA GLU A 119 2.07 -8.13 5.32
C GLU A 119 0.67 -8.45 4.76
N GLY A 120 -0.39 -8.16 5.51
CA GLY A 120 -1.77 -8.41 5.08
C GLY A 120 -2.81 -8.00 6.12
N PRO A 121 -4.10 -7.93 5.74
CA PRO A 121 -5.17 -7.55 6.66
C PRO A 121 -5.21 -8.45 7.91
N ASN A 122 -5.08 -7.84 9.09
CA ASN A 122 -5.01 -8.49 10.41
C ASN A 122 -3.72 -9.30 10.69
N ALA A 123 -2.66 -9.19 9.86
CA ALA A 123 -1.35 -9.69 10.25
C ALA A 123 -0.81 -8.90 11.45
N ILE A 124 0.03 -9.51 12.28
CA ILE A 124 0.70 -8.79 13.39
C ILE A 124 1.80 -7.89 12.77
N PRO A 125 1.85 -6.59 13.08
CA PRO A 125 2.92 -5.70 12.61
C PRO A 125 4.29 -6.17 13.08
N GLY A 126 5.22 -6.38 12.15
CA GLY A 126 6.62 -6.69 12.43
C GLY A 126 7.50 -5.47 12.26
N PHE A 127 8.56 -5.36 13.08
CA PHE A 127 9.66 -4.44 12.80
C PHE A 127 10.31 -4.85 11.47
N ALA A 128 10.48 -3.89 10.55
CA ALA A 128 11.04 -4.12 9.23
C ALA A 128 12.48 -3.61 9.10
N SER A 129 12.77 -2.40 9.60
CA SER A 129 14.07 -1.76 9.46
C SER A 129 14.19 -0.47 10.29
N CYS A 130 15.36 -0.21 10.87
CA CYS A 130 15.72 1.15 11.29
C CYS A 130 16.27 1.91 10.08
N LEU A 131 15.85 3.15 9.92
CA LEU A 131 16.17 4.00 8.76
C LEU A 131 16.80 5.30 9.26
N SER A 132 18.04 5.57 8.88
CA SER A 132 18.77 6.77 9.31
C SER A 132 19.11 7.71 8.15
N TRP A 133 19.25 9.00 8.46
CA TRP A 133 19.78 10.02 7.56
C TRP A 133 20.47 11.14 8.34
N ASN A 134 21.43 11.83 7.71
CA ASN A 134 22.05 13.02 8.29
C ASN A 134 21.02 14.16 8.39
N ALA A 135 20.98 14.94 9.48
CA ALA A 135 19.97 15.98 9.67
C ALA A 135 20.12 17.17 8.67
N VAL A 136 19.35 17.15 7.57
CA VAL A 136 19.37 18.20 6.54
C VAL A 136 18.47 19.39 6.90
N GLY A 137 18.90 20.20 7.88
CA GLY A 137 18.20 21.41 8.30
C GLY A 137 16.91 21.15 9.07
N GLU A 138 16.00 22.14 9.12
CA GLU A 138 14.71 21.97 9.80
C GLU A 138 13.87 20.86 9.15
N LEU A 139 13.38 19.95 9.99
CA LEU A 139 12.70 18.68 9.63
C LEU A 139 11.32 18.84 8.95
N GLN A 140 10.95 20.07 8.59
CA GLN A 140 9.68 20.37 7.94
C GLN A 140 9.70 19.89 6.49
N ASN A 141 8.63 19.24 6.05
CA ASN A 141 8.45 18.71 4.67
C ASN A 141 9.38 17.52 4.33
N LEU A 142 9.53 16.57 5.27
CA LEU A 142 9.98 15.21 4.98
C LEU A 142 8.78 14.32 4.59
N GLU A 143 8.89 13.61 3.47
CA GLU A 143 7.85 12.71 2.94
C GLU A 143 8.45 11.35 2.57
N PHE A 144 7.81 10.25 2.97
CA PHE A 144 8.03 8.96 2.32
C PHE A 144 7.21 8.91 1.03
N ASN A 145 7.87 8.63 -0.09
CA ASN A 145 7.23 8.42 -1.39
C ASN A 145 7.21 6.92 -1.72
N PHE A 146 6.03 6.30 -1.61
CA PHE A 146 5.84 4.88 -1.87
C PHE A 146 5.56 4.62 -3.36
N HIS A 147 6.16 3.56 -3.92
CA HIS A 147 5.87 3.05 -5.26
C HIS A 147 5.90 1.51 -5.28
N TRP A 148 4.94 0.91 -5.98
CA TRP A 148 4.90 -0.52 -6.24
C TRP A 148 5.64 -0.85 -7.55
N ASP A 149 6.51 -1.87 -7.56
CA ASP A 149 7.25 -2.30 -8.77
C ASP A 149 6.55 -3.42 -9.57
N GLY A 150 5.41 -3.89 -9.09
CA GLY A 150 4.73 -5.10 -9.61
C GLY A 150 4.88 -6.32 -8.69
N THR A 151 5.89 -6.33 -7.82
CA THR A 151 6.26 -7.45 -6.94
C THR A 151 6.36 -7.08 -5.46
N ARG A 152 6.76 -5.84 -5.15
CA ARG A 152 6.95 -5.32 -3.79
C ARG A 152 6.77 -3.81 -3.74
N MET A 153 6.54 -3.30 -2.53
CA MET A 153 6.51 -1.86 -2.26
C MET A 153 7.92 -1.35 -1.95
N HIS A 154 8.34 -0.33 -2.69
CA HIS A 154 9.53 0.47 -2.41
C HIS A 154 9.13 1.81 -1.80
N TYR A 155 10.05 2.42 -1.06
CA TYR A 155 9.89 3.78 -0.55
C TYR A 155 11.22 4.53 -0.65
N VAL A 156 11.13 5.84 -0.87
CA VAL A 156 12.27 6.77 -0.75
C VAL A 156 11.88 7.93 0.16
N LEU A 157 12.83 8.42 0.96
CA LEU A 157 12.65 9.62 1.76
C LEU A 157 12.95 10.86 0.89
N LEU A 158 11.99 11.79 0.83
CA LEU A 158 12.10 13.06 0.10
C LEU A 158 12.08 14.22 1.08
N PHE A 159 12.85 15.26 0.77
CA PHE A 159 12.85 16.56 1.44
C PHE A 159 12.39 17.63 0.44
N ARG A 160 11.60 18.61 0.91
CA ARG A 160 11.08 19.73 0.09
C ARG A 160 10.45 19.24 -1.22
N GLY A 161 9.62 18.21 -1.12
CA GLY A 161 8.88 17.61 -2.21
C GLY A 161 9.68 16.68 -3.13
N ASN A 162 10.83 17.08 -3.68
CA ASN A 162 11.50 16.31 -4.73
C ASN A 162 13.00 16.00 -4.49
N GLN A 163 13.64 16.53 -3.44
CA GLN A 163 15.03 16.21 -3.16
C GLN A 163 15.12 14.87 -2.41
N GLN A 164 15.62 13.82 -3.06
CA GLN A 164 15.84 12.55 -2.39
C GLN A 164 16.90 12.68 -1.29
N VAL A 165 16.58 12.20 -0.10
CA VAL A 165 17.50 12.11 1.03
C VAL A 165 18.19 10.74 0.97
N PRO A 166 19.54 10.67 1.03
CA PRO A 166 20.25 9.41 1.20
C PRO A 166 19.83 8.74 2.52
N LEU A 167 19.26 7.54 2.40
CA LEU A 167 18.72 6.76 3.51
C LEU A 167 19.64 5.56 3.76
N THR A 168 20.12 5.42 4.99
CA THR A 168 20.84 4.21 5.43
C THR A 168 19.84 3.27 6.09
N ILE A 169 19.88 1.98 5.74
CA ILE A 169 19.19 0.94 6.51
C ILE A 169 20.20 0.46 7.56
N GLU A 170 19.98 0.83 8.82
CA GLU A 170 20.82 0.39 9.94
C GLU A 170 20.33 -1.00 10.38
N ASN A 171 21.24 -1.93 10.69
CA ASN A 171 20.82 -3.19 11.32
C ASN A 171 20.44 -2.90 12.78
N TYR A 172 19.46 -3.63 13.30
CA TYR A 172 19.00 -3.50 14.69
C TYR A 172 20.09 -3.83 15.75
N TYR A 173 21.25 -4.32 15.34
CA TYR A 173 22.41 -4.64 16.18
C TYR A 173 23.52 -3.57 16.18
N ASP A 174 23.39 -2.52 15.35
CA ASP A 174 24.41 -1.48 15.16
C ASP A 174 24.07 -0.14 15.86
N LEU A 175 23.12 -0.15 16.82
CA LEU A 175 22.54 1.01 17.52
C LEU A 175 22.73 0.95 19.05
#